data_AF-A0A2G9RI41-F1
#
_entry.id   AF-A0A2G9RI41-F1
#
_cell.length_a   1.000
_cell.length_b   1.000
_cell.length_c   1.000
_cell.angle_alpha   90.00
_cell.angle_beta   90.00
_cell.angle_gamma   90.00
#
_symmetry.space_group_name_H-M   'P 1'
#
loop_
_entity.id
_entity.type
_entity.pdbx_description
1 polymer ?
#
loop_
_entity_poly.entity_id
_entity_poly.type
_entity_poly.pdbx_seq_one_letter_code
_entity_poly.pdbx_strand_id
1 'polypeptide(L)' 'RPGVIEHDLIDEIHEKTALTLKCYIDYHHPLPDSRFLYAKLLSLLAELRTLNEENAKQMIHIQNIMSDAMTPLMKEIFS' A
#
# COMPACT_ATOMS: atom_id res chain seq x y z
N ARG A 1 3.63 4.89 -8.18
CA ARG A 1 3.22 6.06 -7.36
C ARG A 1 3.52 7.30 -8.19
N PRO A 2 2.68 8.36 -8.20
CA PRO A 2 2.99 9.59 -8.91
C PRO A 2 4.33 10.17 -8.44
N GLY A 3 5.15 10.69 -9.35
CA GLY A 3 6.43 11.33 -9.03
C GLY A 3 7.61 10.40 -8.74
N VAL A 4 7.45 9.08 -8.89
CA VAL A 4 8.59 8.15 -8.82
C VAL A 4 9.49 8.35 -10.03
N ILE A 5 10.81 8.24 -9.85
CA ILE A 5 11.81 8.39 -10.92
C ILE A 5 12.44 7.03 -11.23
N GLU A 6 13.08 6.40 -10.25
CA GLU A 6 13.78 5.11 -10.37
C GLU A 6 12.83 3.91 -10.32
N HIS A 7 11.95 3.79 -11.32
CA HIS A 7 10.93 2.75 -11.36
C HIS A 7 11.52 1.34 -11.33
N ASP A 8 12.57 1.08 -12.10
CA ASP A 8 13.18 -0.25 -12.22
C ASP A 8 13.79 -0.73 -10.89
N LEU A 9 14.50 0.17 -10.19
CA LEU A 9 15.08 -0.15 -8.88
C LEU A 9 13.98 -0.44 -7.85
N ILE A 10 12.91 0.36 -7.85
CA ILE A 10 11.79 0.16 -6.93
C ILE A 10 11.06 -1.15 -7.23
N ASP A 11 10.91 -1.50 -8.52
CA ASP A 11 10.30 -2.77 -8.92
C ASP A 11 11.14 -3.97 -8.46
N GLU A 12 12.47 -3.89 -8.62
CA GLU A 12 13.39 -4.93 -8.12
C GLU A 12 13.28 -5.10 -6.58
N ILE A 13 13.18 -3.99 -5.84
CA ILE A 13 13.01 -4.02 -4.38
C ILE A 13 11.65 -4.65 -4.01
N HIS A 14 10.58 -4.30 -4.73
CA HIS A 14 9.26 -4.87 -4.51
C HIS A 14 9.26 -6.38 -4.79
N GLU A 15 9.87 -6.82 -5.89
CA GLU A 15 9.98 -8.23 -6.25
C GLU A 15 10.75 -9.01 -5.19
N LYS A 16 11.93 -8.54 -4.77
CA LYS A 16 12.73 -9.18 -3.71
C LYS A 16 11.95 -9.30 -2.40
N THR A 17 11.21 -8.26 -2.03
CA THR A 17 10.38 -8.24 -0.82
C THR A 17 9.24 -9.24 -0.92
N ALA A 18 8.55 -9.28 -2.06
CA ALA A 18 7.44 -10.18 -2.36
C ALA A 18 7.89 -11.65 -2.32
N LEU A 19 9.03 -11.97 -2.94
CA LEU A 19 9.64 -13.30 -2.90
C LEU A 19 10.04 -13.70 -1.48
N THR A 20 10.66 -12.79 -0.72
CA THR A 20 11.06 -13.05 0.67
C THR A 20 9.84 -13.40 1.54
N LEU A 21 8.75 -12.64 1.41
CA LEU A 21 7.51 -12.91 2.13
C LEU A 21 6.89 -14.25 1.72
N LYS A 22 6.89 -14.57 0.41
CA LYS A 22 6.40 -15.86 -0.08
C LYS A 22 7.20 -17.02 0.50
N CYS A 23 8.53 -16.96 0.45
CA CYS A 23 9.40 -17.98 1.03
C CYS A 23 9.18 -18.15 2.54
N TYR A 24 8.99 -17.04 3.26
CA TYR A 24 8.66 -17.07 4.69
C TYR A 24 7.33 -17.80 4.93
N ILE A 25 6.29 -17.48 4.16
CA ILE A 25 4.98 -18.13 4.27
C ILE A 25 5.08 -19.62 3.97
N ASP A 26 5.77 -19.99 2.87
CA ASP A 26 5.92 -21.37 2.46
C ASP A 26 6.69 -22.20 3.52
N TYR A 27 7.65 -21.60 4.22
CA TYR A 27 8.42 -22.26 5.28
C TYR A 27 7.67 -22.37 6.61
N HIS A 28 7.00 -21.29 7.05
CA HIS A 28 6.37 -21.22 8.38
C HIS A 28 4.93 -21.71 8.42
N HIS A 29 4.25 -21.79 7.27
CA HIS A 29 2.88 -22.26 7.17
C HIS A 29 2.84 -23.46 6.21
N PRO A 30 3.00 -24.70 6.69
CA PRO A 30 2.91 -25.86 5.82
C PRO A 30 1.49 -26.02 5.25
N LEU A 31 1.38 -26.74 4.13
CA LEU A 31 0.09 -27.06 3.53
C LEU A 31 -0.78 -27.85 4.53
N PRO A 32 -2.11 -27.63 4.54
CA PRO A 32 -2.89 -26.85 3.56
C PRO A 32 -3.02 -25.35 3.84
N ASP A 33 -2.58 -24.86 5.01
CA ASP A 33 -2.93 -23.54 5.54
C ASP A 33 -2.33 -22.37 4.73
N SER A 34 -1.19 -22.56 4.07
CA SER A 34 -0.54 -21.54 3.24
C SER A 34 -1.05 -21.43 1.81
N ARG A 35 -1.84 -22.40 1.32
CA ARG A 35 -2.12 -22.58 -0.12
C ARG A 35 -2.58 -21.30 -0.83
N PHE A 36 -3.33 -20.46 -0.13
CA PHE A 36 -3.83 -19.18 -0.65
C PHE A 36 -3.44 -17.97 0.20
N LEU A 37 -2.61 -18.14 1.23
CA LEU A 37 -2.29 -17.06 2.17
C LEU A 37 -1.57 -15.90 1.46
N TYR A 38 -0.59 -16.23 0.62
CA TYR A 38 0.14 -15.22 -0.16
C TYR A 38 -0.77 -14.47 -1.15
N ALA A 39 -1.63 -15.20 -1.88
CA ALA A 39 -2.58 -14.59 -2.81
C ALA A 39 -3.59 -13.68 -2.08
N LYS A 40 -4.05 -14.09 -0.90
CA LYS A 40 -4.94 -13.29 -0.05
C LYS A 40 -4.26 -12.01 0.43
N LEU A 41 -2.98 -12.08 0.82
CA LEU A 41 -2.20 -10.88 1.20
C LEU A 41 -2.05 -9.91 0.03
N LEU A 42 -1.76 -10.40 -1.18
CA LEU A 42 -1.72 -9.54 -2.37
C LEU A 42 -3.09 -8.89 -2.66
N SER A 43 -4.19 -9.62 -2.48
CA SER A 43 -5.55 -9.05 -2.60
C SER A 43 -5.78 -7.93 -1.59
N LEU A 44 -5.40 -8.16 -0.32
CA LEU A 44 -5.54 -7.14 0.74
C LEU A 44 -4.69 -5.90 0.45
N LEU A 45 -3.49 -6.04 -0.10
CA LEU A 45 -2.67 -4.90 -0.51
C LEU A 45 -3.31 -4.11 -1.66
N ALA A 46 -3.96 -4.79 -2.60
CA ALA A 46 -4.71 -4.13 -3.68
C ALA A 46 -5.94 -3.39 -3.11
N GLU A 47 -6.69 -4.00 -2.19
CA GLU A 47 -7.81 -3.36 -1.49
C GLU A 47 -7.37 -2.13 -0.68
N LEU A 48 -6.24 -2.21 0.02
CA LEU A 48 -5.65 -1.08 0.74
C LEU A 48 -5.28 0.06 -0.20
N ARG A 49 -4.83 -0.24 -1.42
CA ARG A 49 -4.54 0.78 -2.44
C ARG A 49 -5.81 1.54 -2.81
N THR A 50 -6.91 0.83 -3.05
CA THR A 50 -8.23 1.44 -3.34
C THR A 50 -8.75 2.26 -2.16
N LEU A 51 -8.64 1.72 -0.94
CA LEU A 51 -9.05 2.45 0.27
C LEU A 51 -8.25 3.74 0.45
N ASN A 52 -6.94 3.71 0.17
CA ASN A 52 -6.09 4.89 0.24
C ASN A 52 -6.49 5.96 -0.79
N GLU A 53 -6.92 5.57 -1.99
CA GLU A 53 -7.42 6.50 -3.01
C GLU A 53 -8.73 7.18 -2.56
N GLU A 54 -9.67 6.42 -2.01
CA GLU A 54 -10.92 6.99 -1.47
C GLU A 54 -10.67 7.88 -0.24
N ASN A 55 -9.78 7.46 0.66
CA ASN A 55 -9.37 8.27 1.80
C ASN A 55 -8.76 9.60 1.36
N ALA A 56 -7.87 9.60 0.35
CA ALA A 56 -7.28 10.83 -0.17
C ALA A 56 -8.34 11.80 -0.71
N LYS A 57 -9.35 11.30 -1.45
CA LYS A 57 -10.48 12.13 -1.94
C LYS A 57 -11.26 12.77 -0.78
N GLN A 58 -11.56 11.98 0.26
CA GLN A 58 -12.28 12.48 1.44
C GLN A 58 -11.46 13.54 2.19
N MET A 59 -10.16 13.32 2.35
CA MET A 59 -9.26 14.26 3.01
C MET A 59 -9.16 15.61 2.29
N ILE A 60 -9.05 15.59 0.96
CA ILE A 60 -9.08 16.81 0.13
C ILE A 60 -10.42 17.53 0.28
N HIS A 61 -11.55 16.80 0.30
CA HIS A 61 -12.86 17.40 0.51
C HIS A 61 -12.99 18.08 1.89
N ILE A 62 -12.52 17.42 2.95
CA ILE A 62 -12.50 17.98 4.30
C ILE A 62 -11.62 19.23 4.36
N GLN A 63 -10.43 19.20 3.75
CA GLN A 63 -9.53 20.37 3.70
C GLN A 63 -10.19 21.56 3.00
N ASN A 64 -10.95 21.34 1.92
CA ASN A 64 -11.67 22.40 1.22
C ASN A 64 -12.77 23.05 2.06
N ILE A 65 -13.39 22.30 2.97
CA ILE A 65 -14.44 22.80 3.87
C ILE A 65 -13.83 23.41 5.15
N MET A 66 -12.75 22.82 5.67
CA MET A 66 -12.15 23.14 6.96
C MET A 66 -10.62 23.23 6.86
N SER A 67 -10.13 24.29 6.23
CA SER A 67 -8.68 24.48 5.97
C SER A 67 -7.82 24.52 7.26
N ASP A 68 -8.38 25.01 8.37
CA ASP A 68 -7.67 25.13 9.65
C ASP A 68 -7.61 23.82 10.46
N ALA A 69 -8.39 22.80 10.07
CA ALA A 69 -8.44 21.52 10.77
C ALA A 69 -7.28 20.57 10.41
N MET A 70 -6.53 20.86 9.32
CA MET A 70 -5.43 20.03 8.87
C MET A 70 -4.08 20.59 9.29
N THR A 71 -3.25 19.73 9.89
CA THR A 71 -1.86 20.07 10.19
C THR A 71 -1.07 20.34 8.90
N PRO A 72 0.01 21.15 8.95
CA PRO A 72 0.84 21.41 7.77
C PRO A 72 1.34 20.14 7.07
N LEU A 73 1.81 19.14 7.86
CA LEU A 73 2.28 17.86 7.32
C LEU A 73 1.18 17.11 6.56
N MET A 74 -0.06 17.12 7.08
CA MET A 74 -1.17 16.47 6.38
C MET A 74 -1.48 17.16 5.05
N LYS A 75 -1.39 18.49 4.99
CA LYS A 75 -1.58 19.23 3.74
C LYS A 75 -0.55 18.81 2.69
N GLU A 76 0.71 18.60 3.07
CA GLU A 76 1.76 18.13 2.15
C GLU A 76 1.55 16.68 1.67
N ILE A 77 1.00 15.81 2.52
CA ILE A 77 0.77 14.40 2.17
C ILE A 77 -0.40 14.24 1.20
N PHE A 78 -1.44 15.09 1.31
CA PHE A 78 -2.67 15.02 0.51
C PHE A 78 -2.75 16.03 -0.64
N SER A 79 -1.76 16.91 -0.79
CA SER A 79 -1.66 17.88 -1.90
C SER A 79 -1.35 17.25 -3.25
#